data_AF-A0A7J8J4A4-F1
#
_entry.id   AF-A0A7J8J4A4-F1
#
_cell.length_a   1.000
_cell.length_b   1.000
_cell.length_c   1.000
_cell.angle_alpha   90.00
_cell.angle_beta   90.00
_cell.angle_gamma   90.00
#
_symmetry.space_group_name_H-M   'P 1'
#
loop_
_entity.id
_entity.type
_entity.pdbx_description
1 polymer ?
#
loop_
_entity_poly.entity_id
_entity_poly.type
_entity_poly.pdbx_seq_one_letter_code
_entity_poly.pdbx_strand_id
1 'polypeptide(L)'
;MFPMTDCCFSPDDKLVVTGTSVQRGCGSGKLVFFERRTFQKVYEIDITDASVVRCLWHPKLNQIMVGTGNGLAKVYYDPNKSQRGAKLCVVKTQRKAKQAETLTQDYIITPHALPMFREPRQRSTRKQLEKDRLDPLKSHKPEPPVAGPGRGGRVGTHGGTLSSYIVKNIALDKTDDSNPREAILRHAKAAEDNPYWVSPAYSKTQPKTMFAQVESDDEEAKNEPEWKKRKI
;
A
#
# COMPACT_ATOMS: atom_id res chain seq x y z
N MET A 1 7.96 -51.76 -20.09
CA MET A 1 9.13 -50.87 -19.93
C MET A 1 8.99 -49.78 -20.98
N PHE A 2 9.14 -48.50 -20.61
CA PHE A 2 8.96 -47.42 -21.59
C PHE A 2 10.24 -47.27 -22.44
N PRO A 3 10.12 -47.03 -23.76
CA PRO A 3 11.26 -47.01 -24.67
C PRO A 3 12.16 -45.77 -24.53
N MET A 4 11.65 -44.69 -23.92
CA MET A 4 12.41 -43.46 -23.69
C MET A 4 12.29 -43.03 -22.24
N THR A 5 13.45 -42.76 -21.63
CA THR A 5 13.60 -42.05 -20.36
C THR A 5 14.51 -40.85 -20.60
N ASP A 6 14.07 -39.67 -20.17
CA ASP A 6 14.85 -38.44 -20.35
C ASP A 6 15.87 -38.26 -19.21
N CYS A 7 16.96 -37.56 -19.52
CA CYS A 7 17.95 -37.13 -18.54
C CYS A 7 18.12 -35.61 -18.60
N CYS A 8 18.36 -34.98 -17.45
CA CYS A 8 18.55 -33.54 -17.37
C CYS A 8 19.72 -33.18 -16.44
N PHE A 9 20.37 -32.06 -16.73
CA PHE A 9 21.42 -31.52 -15.86
C PHE A 9 20.82 -30.64 -14.78
N SER A 10 21.49 -30.56 -13.63
CA SER A 10 21.17 -29.54 -12.65
C SER A 10 21.47 -28.14 -13.21
N PRO A 11 20.83 -27.08 -12.67
CA PRO A 11 21.07 -25.70 -13.10
C PRO A 11 22.56 -25.28 -13.02
N ASP A 12 23.31 -25.89 -12.11
CA ASP A 12 24.75 -25.65 -11.89
C ASP A 12 25.65 -26.63 -12.68
N ASP A 13 25.07 -27.53 -13.48
CA ASP A 13 25.77 -28.52 -14.32
C ASP A 13 26.68 -29.52 -13.55
N LYS A 14 26.50 -29.61 -12.24
CA LYS A 14 27.26 -30.51 -11.36
C LYS A 14 26.64 -31.90 -11.24
N LEU A 15 25.32 -31.99 -11.39
CA LEU A 15 24.55 -33.21 -11.21
C LEU A 15 23.82 -33.56 -12.50
N VAL A 16 23.72 -34.86 -12.77
CA VAL A 16 22.89 -35.46 -13.81
C VAL A 16 21.71 -36.15 -13.13
N VAL A 17 20.51 -35.88 -13.60
CA VAL A 17 19.28 -36.44 -13.07
C VAL A 17 18.67 -37.33 -14.13
N THR A 18 18.32 -38.55 -13.73
CA THR A 18 17.65 -39.52 -14.60
C THR A 18 16.54 -40.25 -13.85
N GLY A 19 15.48 -40.61 -14.57
CA GLY A 19 14.41 -41.45 -14.05
C GLY A 19 14.70 -42.93 -14.27
N THR A 20 14.22 -43.79 -13.38
CA THR A 20 14.21 -45.24 -13.58
C THR A 20 12.83 -45.72 -14.05
N SER A 21 12.87 -46.66 -14.98
CA SER A 21 11.67 -47.39 -15.41
C SER A 21 11.57 -48.70 -14.64
N VAL A 22 10.34 -49.02 -14.23
CA VAL A 22 10.05 -50.23 -13.45
C VAL A 22 8.91 -51.00 -14.12
N GLN A 23 8.89 -52.33 -13.96
CA GLN A 23 7.80 -53.18 -14.44
C GLN A 23 6.55 -53.00 -13.56
N ARG A 24 5.36 -53.21 -14.15
CA ARG A 24 4.09 -53.08 -13.42
C ARG A 24 4.05 -54.08 -12.27
N GLY A 25 3.78 -53.60 -11.06
CA GLY A 25 3.68 -54.43 -9.85
C GLY A 25 5.01 -54.79 -9.19
N CYS A 26 6.15 -54.40 -9.77
CA CYS A 26 7.48 -54.71 -9.24
C CYS A 26 8.23 -53.44 -8.80
N GLY A 27 7.73 -52.72 -7.80
CA GLY A 27 8.46 -51.61 -7.15
C GLY A 27 8.03 -50.20 -7.59
N SER A 28 8.79 -49.20 -7.14
CA SER A 28 8.52 -47.77 -7.36
C SER A 28 9.50 -47.15 -8.36
N GLY A 29 9.00 -46.30 -9.25
CA GLY A 29 9.82 -45.45 -10.12
C GLY A 29 10.58 -44.43 -9.30
N LYS A 30 11.87 -44.32 -9.59
CA LYS A 30 12.82 -43.54 -8.82
C LYS A 30 13.44 -42.45 -9.66
N LEU A 31 13.76 -41.34 -9.03
CA LEU A 31 14.60 -40.29 -9.59
C LEU A 31 15.99 -40.40 -8.98
N VAL A 32 16.99 -40.57 -9.82
CA VAL A 32 18.37 -40.80 -9.39
C VAL A 32 19.24 -39.63 -9.81
N PHE A 33 20.08 -39.18 -8.88
CA PHE A 33 21.01 -38.07 -9.05
C PHE A 33 22.43 -38.62 -9.06
N PHE A 34 23.15 -38.34 -10.14
CA PHE A 34 24.54 -38.70 -10.33
C PHE A 34 25.41 -37.45 -10.34
N GLU A 35 26.61 -37.55 -9.79
CA GLU A 35 27.60 -36.49 -9.96
C GLU A 35 28.21 -36.58 -11.36
N ARG A 36 28.33 -35.44 -12.08
CA ARG A 36 28.80 -35.42 -13.47
C ARG A 36 30.24 -35.93 -13.65
N ARG A 37 31.14 -35.70 -12.67
CA ARG A 37 32.57 -36.07 -12.81
C ARG A 37 32.84 -37.52 -12.45
N THR A 38 32.22 -38.02 -11.38
CA THR A 38 32.49 -39.35 -10.83
C THR A 38 31.45 -40.38 -11.26
N PHE A 39 30.30 -39.93 -11.77
CA PHE A 39 29.11 -40.75 -12.03
C PHE A 39 28.67 -41.62 -10.85
N GLN A 40 29.02 -41.19 -9.63
CA GLN A 40 28.52 -41.84 -8.43
C GLN A 40 27.11 -41.37 -8.12
N LYS A 41 26.26 -42.30 -7.66
CA LYS A 41 24.90 -42.01 -7.23
C LYS A 41 24.97 -41.23 -5.92
N VAL A 42 24.54 -39.96 -5.96
CA VAL A 42 24.54 -39.07 -4.79
C VAL A 42 23.24 -39.20 -4.02
N TYR A 43 22.11 -39.25 -4.73
CA TYR A 43 20.80 -39.22 -4.11
C TYR A 43 19.76 -39.98 -4.94
N GLU A 44 18.71 -40.45 -4.26
CA GLU A 44 17.63 -41.23 -4.84
C GLU A 44 16.30 -40.82 -4.19
N ILE A 45 15.29 -40.57 -5.02
CA ILE A 45 13.94 -40.21 -4.58
C ILE A 45 12.96 -41.23 -5.13
N ASP A 46 12.21 -41.88 -4.25
CA ASP A 46 11.09 -42.72 -4.62
C ASP A 46 9.86 -41.84 -4.92
N ILE A 47 9.33 -41.94 -6.14
CA ILE A 47 8.27 -41.04 -6.63
C ILE A 47 6.90 -41.70 -6.47
N THR A 48 6.69 -42.80 -7.18
CA THR A 48 5.40 -43.52 -7.28
C THR A 48 5.65 -44.97 -7.64
N ASP A 49 4.61 -45.80 -7.54
CA ASP A 49 4.51 -47.17 -8.04
C ASP A 49 4.61 -47.33 -9.58
N ALA A 50 4.90 -46.25 -10.29
CA ALA A 50 4.99 -46.22 -11.75
C ALA A 50 6.33 -45.67 -12.24
N SER A 51 6.68 -46.08 -13.45
CA SER A 51 7.90 -45.69 -14.15
C SER A 51 7.98 -44.17 -14.34
N VAL A 52 9.19 -43.61 -14.19
CA VAL A 52 9.46 -42.22 -14.56
C VAL A 52 9.74 -42.17 -16.05
N VAL A 53 8.97 -41.37 -16.80
CA VAL A 53 9.10 -41.27 -18.26
C VAL A 53 9.96 -40.07 -18.65
N ARG A 54 9.68 -38.90 -18.07
CA ARG A 54 10.37 -37.66 -18.41
C ARG A 54 10.67 -36.86 -17.16
N CYS A 55 11.89 -36.33 -17.07
CA CYS A 55 12.30 -35.45 -15.98
C CYS A 55 12.83 -34.14 -16.57
N LEU A 56 12.57 -33.03 -15.88
CA LEU A 56 13.01 -31.70 -16.26
C LEU A 56 13.38 -30.92 -15.01
N TRP A 57 14.59 -30.36 -14.97
CA TRP A 57 14.99 -29.41 -13.94
C TRP A 57 15.03 -27.99 -14.52
N HIS A 58 14.16 -27.10 -14.04
CA HIS A 58 14.11 -25.73 -14.54
C HIS A 58 15.20 -24.84 -13.91
N PRO A 59 16.07 -24.18 -14.71
CA PRO A 59 17.24 -23.46 -14.19
C PRO A 59 16.89 -22.26 -13.31
N LYS A 60 15.93 -21.42 -13.72
CA LYS A 60 15.57 -20.19 -12.96
C LYS A 60 14.64 -20.42 -11.77
N LEU A 61 13.82 -21.47 -11.81
CA LEU A 61 12.82 -21.74 -10.76
C LEU A 61 13.37 -22.68 -9.71
N ASN A 62 14.41 -23.46 -10.06
CA ASN A 62 14.95 -24.55 -9.28
C ASN A 62 13.86 -25.56 -8.87
N GLN A 63 13.07 -26.02 -9.83
CA GLN A 63 11.98 -26.99 -9.63
C GLN A 63 12.21 -28.18 -10.55
N ILE A 64 11.99 -29.38 -10.01
CA ILE A 64 12.15 -30.64 -10.74
C ILE A 64 10.75 -31.17 -11.06
N MET A 65 10.44 -31.25 -12.35
CA MET A 65 9.18 -31.77 -12.86
C MET A 65 9.40 -33.20 -13.34
N VAL A 66 8.56 -34.12 -12.88
CA VAL A 66 8.65 -35.53 -13.22
C VAL A 66 7.31 -36.03 -13.74
N GLY A 67 7.31 -36.48 -14.99
CA GLY A 67 6.18 -37.17 -15.60
C GLY A 67 6.26 -38.67 -15.32
N THR A 68 5.22 -39.23 -14.71
CA THR A 68 5.13 -40.65 -14.39
C THR A 68 4.22 -41.39 -15.39
N GLY A 69 4.40 -42.69 -15.50
CA GLY A 69 3.59 -43.55 -16.38
C GLY A 69 2.10 -43.63 -15.99
N ASN A 70 1.71 -43.15 -14.81
CA ASN A 70 0.33 -43.08 -14.36
C ASN A 70 -0.43 -41.85 -14.91
N GLY A 71 0.22 -41.03 -15.74
CA GLY A 71 -0.35 -39.77 -16.23
C GLY A 71 -0.33 -38.64 -15.18
N LEU A 72 0.39 -38.84 -14.06
CA LEU A 72 0.58 -37.81 -13.05
C LEU A 72 1.92 -37.09 -13.28
N ALA A 73 1.92 -35.78 -13.08
CA ALA A 73 3.13 -34.98 -13.03
C ALA A 73 3.40 -34.58 -11.57
N LYS A 74 4.53 -35.01 -11.02
CA LYS A 74 4.99 -34.58 -9.69
C LYS A 74 6.02 -33.46 -9.86
N VAL A 75 5.86 -32.40 -9.07
CA VAL A 75 6.80 -31.27 -9.08
C VAL A 75 7.42 -31.13 -7.69
N TYR A 76 8.73 -31.28 -7.63
CA TYR A 76 9.51 -31.07 -6.41
C TYR A 76 10.09 -29.66 -6.41
N TYR A 77 10.00 -29.01 -5.26
CA TYR A 77 10.51 -27.66 -5.04
C TYR A 77 11.11 -27.55 -3.64
N ASP A 78 12.10 -26.68 -3.50
CA ASP A 78 12.66 -26.27 -2.22
C ASP A 78 11.92 -25.00 -1.75
N PRO A 79 11.32 -24.99 -0.54
CA PRO A 79 10.61 -23.82 -0.02
C PRO A 79 11.46 -22.54 0.01
N ASN A 80 12.77 -22.67 0.21
CA ASN A 80 13.70 -21.55 0.38
C ASN A 80 14.35 -21.13 -0.94
N LYS A 81 14.84 -22.11 -1.73
CA LYS A 81 15.57 -21.82 -2.97
C LYS A 81 14.67 -21.67 -4.19
N SER A 82 13.53 -22.36 -4.25
CA SER A 82 12.67 -22.32 -5.42
C SER A 82 11.80 -21.07 -5.45
N GLN A 83 11.64 -20.50 -6.64
CA GLN A 83 10.87 -19.27 -6.85
C GLN A 83 9.64 -19.55 -7.72
N ARG A 84 8.53 -18.85 -7.43
CA ARG A 84 7.28 -18.89 -8.24
C ARG A 84 6.83 -20.33 -8.56
N GLY A 85 6.28 -20.60 -9.75
CA GLY A 85 5.92 -21.93 -10.22
C GLY A 85 4.99 -22.67 -9.26
N ALA A 86 5.36 -23.90 -8.87
CA ALA A 86 4.60 -24.73 -7.94
C ALA A 86 4.27 -24.03 -6.61
N LYS A 87 5.13 -23.14 -6.12
CA LYS A 87 4.92 -22.38 -4.88
C LYS A 87 3.66 -21.50 -4.92
N LEU A 88 3.29 -21.00 -6.10
CA LEU A 88 2.06 -20.21 -6.29
C LEU A 88 0.79 -21.07 -6.18
N CYS A 89 0.87 -22.33 -6.61
CA CYS A 89 -0.24 -23.26 -6.57
C CYS A 89 -0.45 -23.85 -5.18
N VAL A 90 0.63 -24.14 -4.45
CA VAL A 90 0.56 -24.74 -3.11
C VAL A 90 -0.05 -23.78 -2.07
N VAL A 91 0.29 -22.49 -2.13
CA VAL A 91 -0.24 -21.49 -1.18
C VAL A 91 -1.70 -21.15 -1.48
N LYS A 92 -2.18 -21.43 -2.70
CA LYS A 92 -3.54 -21.10 -3.09
C LYS A 92 -4.51 -22.07 -2.43
N THR A 93 -5.07 -21.67 -1.30
CA THR A 93 -6.19 -22.37 -0.66
C THR A 93 -7.30 -22.58 -1.69
N GLN A 94 -7.80 -23.82 -1.80
CA GLN A 94 -8.92 -24.10 -2.70
C GLN A 94 -10.07 -23.16 -2.35
N ARG A 95 -10.50 -22.35 -3.33
CA ARG A 95 -11.71 -21.55 -3.15
C ARG A 95 -12.86 -22.54 -3.00
N LYS A 96 -13.56 -22.45 -1.87
CA LYS A 96 -14.83 -23.18 -1.68
C LYS A 96 -15.68 -22.94 -2.92
N ALA A 97 -16.05 -24.02 -3.61
CA ALA A 97 -17.00 -23.96 -4.69
C ALA A 97 -18.25 -23.30 -4.10
N LYS A 98 -18.56 -22.09 -4.54
CA LYS A 98 -19.82 -21.47 -4.18
C LYS A 98 -20.87 -22.33 -4.87
N GLN A 99 -21.56 -23.15 -4.07
CA GLN A 99 -22.74 -23.86 -4.51
C GLN A 99 -23.70 -22.77 -4.98
N ALA A 100 -23.76 -22.61 -6.30
CA ALA A 100 -24.61 -21.65 -6.95
C ALA A 100 -26.02 -22.23 -6.93
N GLU A 101 -26.60 -22.39 -5.74
CA GLU A 101 -28.04 -22.34 -5.56
C GLU A 101 -28.44 -20.88 -5.76
N THR A 102 -28.24 -20.42 -6.99
CA THR A 102 -28.83 -19.19 -7.46
C THR A 102 -30.28 -19.57 -7.65
N LEU A 103 -31.07 -19.40 -6.59
CA LEU A 103 -32.50 -19.15 -6.73
C LEU A 103 -32.60 -17.88 -7.56
N THR A 104 -32.52 -18.01 -8.88
CA THR A 104 -32.85 -16.94 -9.81
C THR A 104 -34.34 -16.76 -9.69
N GLN A 105 -34.76 -15.90 -8.77
CA GLN A 105 -36.12 -15.39 -8.81
C GLN A 105 -36.28 -14.69 -10.17
N ASP A 106 -37.18 -15.20 -10.99
CA ASP A 106 -37.51 -14.59 -12.28
C ASP A 106 -38.05 -13.19 -12.02
N TYR A 107 -37.31 -12.19 -12.52
CA TYR A 107 -37.57 -10.79 -12.25
C TYR A 107 -38.54 -10.23 -13.28
N ILE A 108 -39.80 -10.01 -12.88
CA ILE A 108 -40.85 -9.51 -13.77
C ILE A 108 -40.76 -7.98 -13.85
N ILE A 109 -40.43 -7.45 -15.04
CA ILE A 109 -40.33 -6.00 -15.27
C ILE A 109 -41.67 -5.45 -15.74
N THR A 110 -42.28 -4.57 -14.96
CA THR A 110 -43.48 -3.82 -15.36
C THR A 110 -43.09 -2.52 -16.11
N PRO A 111 -43.39 -2.40 -17.42
CA PRO A 111 -42.88 -1.29 -18.24
C PRO A 111 -43.50 0.08 -17.91
N HIS A 112 -44.73 0.12 -17.37
CA HIS A 112 -45.48 1.35 -17.08
C HIS A 112 -45.74 1.59 -15.58
N ALA A 113 -45.01 0.91 -14.68
CA ALA A 113 -45.15 1.17 -13.25
C ALA A 113 -44.64 2.57 -12.89
N LEU A 114 -45.36 3.25 -11.99
CA LEU A 114 -44.91 4.52 -11.41
C LEU A 114 -43.52 4.32 -10.76
N PRO A 115 -42.66 5.35 -10.74
CA PRO A 115 -41.31 5.25 -10.18
C PRO A 115 -41.26 4.70 -8.74
N MET A 116 -42.30 4.94 -7.95
CA MET A 116 -42.41 4.46 -6.57
C MET A 116 -42.68 2.94 -6.47
N PHE A 117 -43.31 2.33 -7.47
CA PHE A 117 -43.60 0.88 -7.53
C PHE A 117 -42.64 0.13 -8.47
N ARG A 118 -41.69 0.83 -9.08
CA ARG A 118 -40.71 0.23 -9.97
C ARG A 118 -39.65 -0.50 -9.18
N GLU A 119 -39.66 -1.82 -9.27
CA GLU A 119 -38.64 -2.64 -8.62
C GLU A 119 -37.23 -2.30 -9.17
N PRO A 120 -36.18 -2.35 -8.33
CA PRO A 120 -34.81 -2.11 -8.77
C PRO A 120 -34.25 -3.32 -9.50
N ARG A 121 -33.84 -3.13 -10.76
CA ARG A 121 -33.17 -4.16 -11.55
C ARG A 121 -31.99 -4.77 -10.79
N GLN A 122 -31.86 -6.09 -10.86
CA GLN A 122 -30.69 -6.83 -10.38
C GLN A 122 -29.42 -6.23 -10.99
N ARG A 123 -28.62 -5.58 -10.16
CA ARG A 123 -27.30 -5.04 -10.52
C ARG A 123 -26.22 -5.97 -9.99
N SER A 124 -25.02 -5.91 -10.58
CA SER A 124 -23.86 -6.63 -10.04
C SER A 124 -23.65 -6.29 -8.57
N THR A 125 -23.15 -7.26 -7.79
CA THR A 125 -22.90 -7.12 -6.35
C THR A 125 -22.09 -5.85 -6.02
N ARG A 126 -21.11 -5.50 -6.86
CA ARG A 126 -20.34 -4.25 -6.75
C ARG A 126 -21.22 -2.99 -6.80
N LYS A 127 -22.14 -2.92 -7.76
CA LYS A 127 -23.03 -1.75 -7.93
C LYS A 127 -24.09 -1.66 -6.84
N GLN A 128 -24.53 -2.79 -6.30
CA GLN A 128 -25.43 -2.81 -5.14
C GLN A 128 -24.71 -2.25 -3.90
N LEU A 129 -23.51 -2.75 -3.60
CA LEU A 129 -22.69 -2.27 -2.48
C LEU A 129 -22.36 -0.77 -2.56
N GLU A 130 -22.10 -0.25 -3.76
CA GLU A 130 -21.86 1.18 -3.97
C GLU A 130 -23.11 2.03 -3.67
N LYS A 131 -24.30 1.53 -4.04
CA LYS A 131 -25.57 2.18 -3.71
C LYS A 131 -25.88 2.10 -2.21
N ASP A 132 -25.71 0.93 -1.61
CA ASP A 132 -25.95 0.74 -0.18
C ASP A 132 -25.02 1.60 0.69
N ARG A 133 -23.82 1.94 0.19
CA ARG A 133 -22.91 2.90 0.83
C ARG A 133 -23.37 4.35 0.76
N LEU A 134 -24.21 4.70 -0.22
CA LEU A 134 -24.78 6.04 -0.34
C LEU A 134 -26.02 6.22 0.55
N ASP A 135 -26.74 5.13 0.85
CA ASP A 135 -27.90 5.14 1.72
C ASP A 135 -27.47 5.41 3.18
N PRO A 136 -27.86 6.54 3.82
CA PRO A 136 -27.37 6.92 5.16
C PRO A 136 -27.71 5.89 6.25
N LEU A 137 -28.87 5.25 6.13
CA LEU A 137 -29.39 4.31 7.13
C LEU A 137 -28.69 2.94 7.05
N LYS A 138 -28.36 2.45 5.85
CA LYS A 138 -27.62 1.19 5.66
C LYS A 138 -26.12 1.35 5.90
N SER A 139 -25.56 2.49 5.50
CA SER A 139 -24.13 2.76 5.63
C SER A 139 -23.72 3.24 7.02
N HIS A 140 -24.68 3.52 7.91
CA HIS A 140 -24.44 4.18 9.21
C HIS A 140 -23.49 5.37 9.08
N LYS A 141 -23.63 6.12 7.98
CA LYS A 141 -22.74 7.24 7.68
C LYS A 141 -23.00 8.35 8.69
N PRO A 142 -21.96 8.88 9.38
CA PRO A 142 -22.10 10.04 10.24
C PRO A 142 -22.76 11.19 9.48
N GLU A 143 -23.63 11.94 10.14
CA GLU A 143 -24.29 13.07 9.50
C GLU A 143 -23.25 14.07 8.99
N PRO A 144 -23.33 14.48 7.71
CA PRO A 144 -22.41 15.47 7.19
C PRO A 144 -22.60 16.82 7.88
N PRO A 145 -21.55 17.67 7.92
CA PRO A 145 -21.66 19.03 8.43
C PRO A 145 -22.70 19.82 7.64
N VAL A 146 -23.40 20.74 8.31
CA VAL A 146 -24.45 21.55 7.68
C VAL A 146 -23.81 22.50 6.68
N ALA A 147 -24.18 22.35 5.41
CA ALA A 147 -23.84 23.30 4.37
C ALA A 147 -24.86 24.45 4.38
N GLY A 148 -24.42 25.66 4.71
CA GLY A 148 -25.24 26.88 4.67
C GLY A 148 -25.67 27.42 6.04
N PRO A 149 -26.57 28.42 6.07
CA PRO A 149 -27.04 29.03 7.31
C PRO A 149 -27.76 27.97 8.16
N GLY A 150 -27.26 27.79 9.38
CA GLY A 150 -27.78 26.78 10.31
C GLY A 150 -29.29 26.91 10.54
N ARG A 151 -30.02 25.79 10.48
CA ARG A 151 -31.46 25.73 10.72
C ARG A 151 -31.78 24.49 11.57
N GLY A 152 -32.77 24.61 12.47
CA GLY A 152 -33.22 23.49 13.31
C GLY A 152 -32.25 23.09 14.42
N GLY A 153 -31.56 24.05 15.05
CA GLY A 153 -30.66 23.79 16.18
C GLY A 153 -29.22 23.39 15.81
N ARG A 154 -28.91 23.24 14.52
CA ARG A 154 -27.54 23.00 14.02
C ARG A 154 -26.92 24.32 13.57
N VAL A 155 -25.72 24.63 14.04
CA VAL A 155 -24.97 25.84 13.66
C VAL A 155 -24.09 25.53 12.45
N GLY A 156 -24.23 26.31 11.38
CA GLY A 156 -23.34 26.22 10.22
C GLY A 156 -21.94 26.77 10.54
N THR A 157 -20.91 26.25 9.89
CA THR A 157 -19.50 26.65 10.13
C THR A 157 -19.22 28.12 9.81
N HIS A 158 -19.98 28.71 8.89
CA HIS A 158 -20.00 30.14 8.61
C HIS A 158 -21.44 30.62 8.74
N GLY A 159 -21.80 31.07 9.94
CA GLY A 159 -23.13 31.60 10.24
C GLY A 159 -23.33 32.93 9.52
N GLY A 160 -24.43 33.07 8.79
CA GLY A 160 -24.86 34.35 8.19
C GLY A 160 -25.33 35.39 9.22
N THR A 161 -24.93 35.27 10.50
CA THR A 161 -25.30 36.20 11.56
C THR A 161 -24.23 37.27 11.71
N LEU A 162 -24.66 38.50 11.99
CA LEU A 162 -23.78 39.66 12.20
C LEU A 162 -22.72 39.38 13.28
N SER A 163 -23.05 38.61 14.32
CA SER A 163 -22.12 38.21 15.37
C SER A 163 -20.92 37.42 14.82
N SER A 164 -21.12 36.54 13.84
CA SER A 164 -20.03 35.78 13.21
C SER A 164 -19.15 36.68 12.34
N TYR A 165 -19.74 37.67 11.66
CA TYR A 165 -19.01 38.67 10.88
C TYR A 165 -18.15 39.59 11.77
N ILE A 166 -18.71 40.04 12.91
CA ILE A 166 -17.99 40.86 13.90
C ILE A 166 -16.77 40.12 14.45
N VAL A 167 -16.92 38.85 14.86
CA VAL A 167 -15.79 38.06 15.36
C VAL A 167 -14.69 37.93 14.31
N LYS A 168 -15.05 37.75 13.04
CA LYS A 168 -14.06 37.60 11.97
C LYS A 168 -13.34 38.89 11.61
N ASN A 169 -14.02 40.04 11.65
CA ASN A 169 -13.43 41.29 11.18
C ASN A 169 -12.86 42.15 12.30
N ILE A 170 -13.43 42.08 13.50
CA ILE A 170 -13.03 42.92 14.63
C ILE A 170 -12.09 42.15 15.57
N ALA A 171 -12.33 40.86 15.82
CA ALA A 171 -11.47 40.09 16.74
C ALA A 171 -10.20 39.53 16.09
N LEU A 172 -10.06 39.62 14.76
CA LEU A 172 -8.83 39.26 14.05
C LEU A 172 -7.98 40.49 13.69
N ASP A 173 -8.26 41.67 14.23
CA ASP A 173 -7.37 42.82 14.03
C ASP A 173 -6.04 42.53 14.75
N LYS A 174 -4.99 42.29 13.97
CA LYS A 174 -3.67 41.82 14.41
C LYS A 174 -2.76 42.98 14.82
N THR A 175 -3.31 44.04 15.39
CA THR A 175 -2.53 45.07 16.09
C THR A 175 -2.17 44.51 17.46
N ASP A 176 -1.34 43.48 17.46
CA ASP A 176 -0.91 42.76 18.66
C ASP A 176 0.18 43.58 19.36
N ASP A 177 -0.22 44.63 20.07
CA ASP A 177 0.66 45.48 20.89
C ASP A 177 1.04 44.82 22.22
N SER A 178 0.75 43.54 22.39
CA SER A 178 1.00 42.76 23.62
C SER A 178 2.49 42.72 24.00
N ASN A 179 3.41 42.78 23.01
CA ASN A 179 4.85 42.76 23.23
C ASN A 179 5.48 44.16 23.05
N PRO A 180 5.81 44.88 24.14
CA PRO A 180 6.30 46.27 24.04
C PRO A 180 7.65 46.38 23.33
N ARG A 181 8.49 45.33 23.37
CA ARG A 181 9.79 45.31 22.70
C ARG A 181 9.65 45.34 21.18
N GLU A 182 8.81 44.49 20.63
CA GLU A 182 8.63 44.38 19.17
C GLU A 182 7.92 45.61 18.61
N ALA A 183 6.96 46.17 19.36
CA ALA A 183 6.29 47.41 19.00
C ALA A 183 7.28 48.58 18.89
N ILE A 184 8.20 48.74 19.85
CA ILE A 184 9.24 49.78 19.80
C ILE A 184 10.22 49.52 18.64
N LEU A 185 10.68 48.28 18.47
CA LEU A 185 11.62 47.92 17.39
C LEU A 185 11.04 48.10 15.99
N ARG A 186 9.72 47.95 15.82
CA ARG A 186 9.03 48.20 14.53
C ARG A 186 9.27 49.60 14.00
N HIS A 187 9.37 50.59 14.89
CA HIS A 187 9.60 51.98 14.54
C HIS A 187 11.08 52.36 14.44
N ALA A 188 12.00 51.48 14.86
CA ALA A 188 13.43 51.76 14.87
C ALA A 188 13.97 52.10 13.46
N LYS A 189 13.63 51.29 12.45
CA LYS A 189 14.05 51.55 11.05
C LYS A 189 13.52 52.88 10.51
N ALA A 190 12.24 53.18 10.78
CA ALA A 190 11.63 54.43 10.34
C ALA A 190 12.27 55.67 10.99
N ALA A 191 12.70 55.55 12.25
CA ALA A 191 13.40 56.62 12.96
C ALA A 191 14.85 56.83 12.49
N GLU A 192 15.53 55.75 12.07
CA GLU A 192 16.85 55.82 11.44
C GLU A 192 16.79 56.49 10.06
N ASP A 193 15.79 56.15 9.24
CA ASP A 193 15.65 56.67 7.88
C ASP A 193 15.26 58.16 7.87
N ASN A 194 14.42 58.61 8.82
CA ASN A 194 13.95 60.00 8.89
C ASN A 194 14.13 60.62 10.29
N PRO A 195 15.37 60.93 10.71
CA PRO A 195 15.64 61.51 12.01
C PRO A 195 15.24 62.99 12.04
N TYR A 196 14.03 63.31 12.48
CA TYR A 196 13.56 64.70 12.50
C TYR A 196 13.78 65.40 13.86
N TRP A 197 13.41 64.75 14.96
CA TRP A 197 13.28 65.44 16.26
C TRP A 197 14.54 65.50 17.12
N VAL A 198 15.32 64.41 17.23
CA VAL A 198 16.38 64.29 18.25
C VAL A 198 17.73 63.95 17.65
N SER A 199 17.80 62.97 16.76
CA SER A 199 19.09 62.46 16.23
C SER A 199 19.94 63.51 15.49
N PRO A 200 19.39 64.52 14.77
CA PRO A 200 20.23 65.53 14.10
C PRO A 200 21.09 66.35 15.07
N ALA A 201 20.54 66.73 16.22
CA ALA A 201 21.21 67.60 17.19
C ALA A 201 22.40 66.91 17.87
N TYR A 202 22.31 65.60 18.10
CA TYR A 202 23.32 64.83 18.82
C TYR A 202 24.27 64.05 17.91
N SER A 203 24.08 64.10 16.59
CA SER A 203 24.91 63.42 15.59
C SER A 203 26.41 63.69 15.73
N LYS A 204 26.81 64.90 16.15
CA LYS A 204 28.22 65.31 16.27
C LYS A 204 28.83 65.03 17.65
N THR A 205 28.02 65.10 18.71
CA THR A 205 28.51 65.10 20.09
C THR A 205 28.31 63.76 20.79
N GLN A 206 27.45 62.90 20.26
CA GLN A 206 27.16 61.61 20.88
C GLN A 206 28.29 60.60 20.61
N PRO A 207 28.94 60.07 21.65
CA PRO A 207 29.93 59.01 21.49
C PRO A 207 29.28 57.73 20.95
N LYS A 208 30.03 56.95 20.17
CA LYS A 208 29.55 55.67 19.63
C LYS A 208 29.21 54.71 20.78
N THR A 209 27.96 54.26 20.84
CA THR A 209 27.51 53.29 21.84
C THR A 209 28.09 51.92 21.53
N MET A 210 29.00 51.46 22.39
CA MET A 210 29.57 50.12 22.31
C MET A 210 28.66 49.15 23.07
N PHE A 211 27.76 48.48 22.37
CA PHE A 211 27.00 47.38 22.97
C PHE A 211 27.84 46.10 22.96
N ALA A 212 27.60 45.22 23.94
CA ALA A 212 28.12 43.86 23.88
C ALA A 212 27.60 43.18 22.59
N GLN A 213 28.47 42.40 21.93
CA GLN A 213 28.05 41.60 20.79
C GLN A 213 26.99 40.61 21.29
N VAL A 214 25.75 40.81 20.84
CA VAL A 214 24.67 39.86 21.11
C VAL A 214 24.98 38.62 20.30
N GLU A 215 25.16 37.48 20.95
CA GLU A 215 25.23 36.19 20.26
C GLU A 215 23.94 36.05 19.43
N SER A 216 24.08 36.12 18.11
CA SER A 216 22.96 35.91 17.21
C SER A 216 22.57 34.45 17.27
N ASP A 217 21.40 34.17 17.83
CA ASP A 217 20.72 32.85 17.83
C ASP A 217 20.51 32.26 16.41
N ASP A 218 20.83 33.00 15.35
CA ASP A 218 20.76 32.55 13.96
C ASP A 218 21.75 31.40 13.62
N GLU A 219 22.76 31.15 14.45
CA GLU A 219 23.65 29.97 14.32
C GLU A 219 23.06 28.69 14.96
N GLU A 220 22.07 28.78 15.85
CA GLU A 220 21.40 27.58 16.42
C GLU A 220 20.37 26.96 15.47
N ALA A 221 19.83 27.73 14.52
CA ALA A 221 18.84 27.24 13.55
C ALA A 221 19.40 26.25 12.50
N LYS A 222 20.73 26.17 12.34
CA LYS A 222 21.37 25.18 11.44
C LYS A 222 21.61 23.82 12.10
N ASN A 223 21.54 23.73 13.44
CA ASN A 223 21.84 22.52 14.21
C ASN A 223 20.58 21.83 14.78
N GLU A 224 19.38 22.12 14.26
CA GLU A 224 18.20 21.32 14.60
C GLU A 224 18.07 20.07 13.70
N PRO A 225 17.87 18.88 14.26
CA PRO A 225 17.75 17.63 13.48
C PRO A 225 16.48 17.62 12.61
N GLU A 226 16.60 17.08 11.40
CA GLU A 226 15.60 17.18 10.32
C GLU A 226 14.15 16.74 10.66
N TRP A 227 13.95 15.94 11.71
CA TRP A 227 12.63 15.47 12.13
C TRP A 227 11.73 16.56 12.73
N LYS A 228 12.28 17.71 13.13
CA LYS A 228 11.51 18.89 13.57
C LYS A 228 10.99 19.75 12.42
N LYS A 229 11.51 19.59 11.20
CA LYS A 229 11.01 20.31 10.02
C LYS A 229 9.67 19.71 9.62
N ARG A 230 8.57 20.44 9.85
CA ARG A 230 7.21 20.02 9.49
C ARG A 230 7.19 19.70 7.98
N LYS A 231 6.83 18.46 7.63
CA LYS A 231 6.59 18.07 6.23
C LYS A 231 5.43 18.89 5.67
N ILE A 232 5.71 19.65 4.63
CA ILE A 232 4.72 20.18 3.68
C ILE A 232 4.32 19.07 2.71
#